data_AF-A0A7C3PB49-F1
#
_entry.id   AF-A0A7C3PB49-F1
#
_cell.length_a   1.000
_cell.length_b   1.000
_cell.length_c   1.000
_cell.angle_alpha   90.00
_cell.angle_beta   90.00
_cell.angle_gamma   90.00
#
_symmetry.space_group_name_H-M   'P 1'
#
loop_
_entity.id
_entity.type
_entity.pdbx_description
1 polymer ?
#
loop_
_entity_poly.entity_id
_entity_poly.type
_entity_poly.pdbx_seq_one_letter_code
_entity_poly.pdbx_strand_id
1 'polypeptide(L)'
;MSILTHANPADAVSDSVESPSESDVNAETEGATLIPVEEIHKLLPHRYPFSLVDRIIKYIPGKVAVGLKNVTINEPHFQGHFPGRPIMPGVLIVEAMAQVGGVVLSQMEEMPDGLFMFAGIDKVRFRRPVVPGDQLIMTVELLCTKRRRFGWMQGRAEVDGQLVAEGELMFSLVD
;
A
#
# COMPACT_ATOMS: atom_id res chain seq x y z
N MET A 1 14.68 49.78 -25.37
CA MET A 1 14.20 49.51 -26.73
C MET A 1 13.04 48.54 -26.61
N SER A 2 11.86 49.02 -26.98
CA SER A 2 10.60 48.28 -27.02
C SER A 2 10.55 47.47 -28.31
N ILE A 3 10.16 46.20 -28.22
CA ILE A 3 9.50 45.49 -29.33
C ILE A 3 8.51 44.50 -28.71
N LEU A 4 7.26 44.94 -28.69
CA LEU A 4 6.06 44.14 -28.59
C LEU A 4 5.91 43.34 -29.90
N THR A 5 5.66 42.04 -29.80
CA THR A 5 5.06 41.26 -30.89
C THR A 5 3.82 40.56 -30.37
N HIS A 6 2.77 40.70 -31.17
CA HIS A 6 1.36 40.45 -30.87
C HIS A 6 1.05 38.98 -30.57
N ALA A 7 0.25 38.75 -29.51
CA ALA A 7 -0.47 37.52 -29.28
C ALA A 7 -1.74 37.48 -30.17
N ASN A 8 -2.00 36.32 -30.78
CA ASN A 8 -3.21 36.01 -31.53
C ASN A 8 -4.23 35.34 -30.58
N PRO A 9 -5.49 35.81 -30.45
CA PRO A 9 -6.46 35.21 -29.55
C PRO A 9 -7.48 34.37 -30.35
N ALA A 10 -7.23 33.07 -30.46
CA ALA A 10 -8.25 32.07 -30.82
C ALA A 10 -7.63 30.67 -30.68
N ASP A 11 -7.84 30.06 -29.51
CA ASP A 11 -8.30 28.66 -29.40
C ASP A 11 -8.48 28.34 -27.92
N ALA A 12 -9.76 28.27 -27.54
CA ALA A 12 -10.23 27.89 -26.24
C ALA A 12 -10.23 26.36 -26.13
N VAL A 13 -9.59 25.83 -25.08
CA VAL A 13 -10.10 24.65 -24.36
C VAL A 13 -9.86 24.93 -22.88
N SER A 14 -10.91 25.42 -22.20
CA SER A 14 -10.94 25.50 -20.75
C SER A 14 -11.31 24.12 -20.22
N ASP A 15 -10.33 23.26 -19.99
CA ASP A 15 -10.53 22.10 -19.11
C ASP A 15 -10.56 22.62 -17.68
N SER A 16 -11.75 22.99 -17.23
CA SER A 16 -12.05 23.13 -15.80
C SER A 16 -11.99 21.73 -15.20
N VAL A 17 -10.83 21.35 -14.67
CA VAL A 17 -10.72 20.23 -13.73
C VAL A 17 -11.53 20.63 -12.51
N GLU A 18 -12.78 20.18 -12.43
CA GLU A 18 -13.58 20.30 -11.23
C GLU A 18 -12.86 19.55 -10.10
N SER A 19 -12.47 20.30 -9.07
CA SER A 19 -12.07 19.73 -7.79
C SER A 19 -13.26 18.89 -7.26
N PRO A 20 -13.02 17.66 -6.76
CA PRO A 20 -14.10 16.83 -6.23
C PRO A 20 -14.94 17.61 -5.22
N SER A 21 -16.26 17.50 -5.31
CA SER A 21 -17.16 18.16 -4.37
C SER A 21 -16.98 17.57 -2.97
N GLU A 22 -17.21 18.37 -1.91
CA GLU A 22 -17.15 17.88 -0.53
C GLU A 22 -18.11 16.68 -0.30
N SER A 23 -19.17 16.55 -1.11
CA SER A 23 -20.05 15.38 -1.11
C SER A 23 -19.43 14.11 -1.67
N ASP A 24 -18.52 14.21 -2.65
CA ASP A 24 -17.85 13.05 -3.26
C ASP A 24 -16.78 12.48 -2.32
N VAL A 25 -16.12 13.35 -1.55
CA VAL A 25 -15.12 12.96 -0.53
C VAL A 25 -15.79 12.23 0.65
N ASN A 26 -17.02 12.61 1.00
CA ASN A 26 -17.74 12.04 2.13
C ASN A 26 -18.30 10.64 1.84
N ALA A 27 -18.65 10.32 0.60
CA ALA A 27 -19.21 9.01 0.23
C ALA A 27 -18.20 7.85 0.30
N GLU A 28 -16.89 8.11 0.12
CA GLU A 28 -15.84 7.08 0.19
C GLU A 28 -15.29 6.83 1.61
N THR A 29 -15.69 7.67 2.58
CA THR A 29 -15.15 7.73 3.93
C THR A 29 -16.11 7.13 4.98
N GLU A 30 -17.38 6.90 4.63
CA GLU A 30 -18.34 6.22 5.51
C GLU A 30 -17.92 4.75 5.74
N GLY A 31 -17.35 4.50 6.93
CA GLY A 31 -16.96 3.17 7.38
C GLY A 31 -15.46 2.84 7.28
N ALA A 32 -14.62 3.79 6.87
CA ALA A 32 -13.17 3.59 6.83
C ALA A 32 -12.52 3.83 8.21
N THR A 33 -11.92 2.80 8.80
CA THR A 33 -11.20 2.91 10.08
C THR A 33 -9.70 3.17 9.86
N LEU A 34 -9.13 4.07 10.68
CA LEU A 34 -7.69 4.31 10.79
C LEU A 34 -7.09 3.41 11.87
N ILE A 35 -5.97 2.73 11.58
CA ILE A 35 -5.29 1.84 12.55
C ILE A 35 -3.84 2.31 12.72
N PRO A 36 -3.44 2.83 13.90
CA PRO A 36 -2.08 3.26 14.17
C PRO A 36 -1.14 2.08 14.42
N VAL A 37 0.18 2.32 14.39
CA VAL A 37 1.21 1.28 14.48
C VAL A 37 1.08 0.42 15.75
N GLU A 38 0.69 1.02 16.88
CA GLU A 38 0.53 0.32 18.15
C GLU A 38 -0.57 -0.74 18.09
N GLU A 39 -1.61 -0.51 17.29
CA GLU A 39 -2.67 -1.49 17.05
C GLU A 39 -2.26 -2.53 16.02
N ILE A 40 -1.54 -2.13 14.96
CA ILE A 40 -0.95 -3.06 14.00
C ILE A 40 -0.04 -4.07 14.73
N HIS A 41 0.73 -3.63 15.73
CA HIS A 41 1.60 -4.51 16.53
C HIS A 41 0.85 -5.45 17.47
N LYS A 42 -0.42 -5.18 17.79
CA LYS A 42 -1.28 -6.14 18.51
C LYS A 42 -1.85 -7.21 17.58
N LEU A 43 -2.09 -6.84 16.32
CA LEU A 43 -2.64 -7.73 15.29
C LEU A 43 -1.56 -8.61 14.64
N LEU A 44 -0.34 -8.08 14.48
CA LEU A 44 0.75 -8.73 13.78
C LEU A 44 1.95 -8.98 14.69
N PRO A 45 2.65 -10.12 14.54
CA PRO A 45 3.83 -10.44 15.34
C PRO A 45 5.11 -9.71 14.87
N HIS A 46 5.09 -9.09 13.68
CA HIS A 46 6.25 -8.44 13.08
C HIS A 46 6.82 -7.34 13.98
N ARG A 47 8.15 -7.31 14.14
CA ARG A 47 8.89 -6.28 14.88
C ARG A 47 10.12 -5.87 14.09
N TYR A 48 10.81 -4.82 14.54
CA TYR A 48 12.05 -4.37 13.92
C TYR A 48 13.06 -5.53 13.73
N PRO A 49 13.73 -5.64 12.57
CA PRO A 49 13.71 -4.73 11.41
C PRO A 49 12.67 -5.09 10.32
N PHE A 50 11.66 -5.91 10.64
CA PHE A 50 10.72 -6.48 9.68
C PHE A 50 9.26 -6.08 9.91
N SER A 51 9.00 -5.04 10.70
CA SER A 51 7.69 -4.36 10.73
C SER A 51 7.73 -3.24 9.69
N LEU A 52 6.98 -3.41 8.61
CA LEU A 52 7.08 -2.60 7.39
C LEU A 52 5.78 -1.84 7.07
N VAL A 53 4.87 -1.71 8.04
CA VAL A 53 3.63 -0.93 7.89
C VAL A 53 3.55 0.06 9.04
N ASP A 54 3.52 1.34 8.72
CA ASP A 54 3.52 2.41 9.73
C ASP A 54 2.09 2.77 10.16
N ARG A 55 1.11 2.61 9.27
CA ARG A 55 -0.29 2.95 9.51
C ARG A 55 -1.22 2.25 8.52
N ILE A 56 -2.44 1.89 8.94
CA ILE A 56 -3.55 1.64 8.02
C ILE A 56 -4.38 2.92 7.90
N ILE A 57 -4.48 3.46 6.69
CA ILE A 57 -5.16 4.73 6.40
C ILE A 57 -6.60 4.54 5.91
N LYS A 58 -6.98 3.32 5.52
CA LYS A 58 -8.36 2.93 5.23
C LYS A 58 -8.50 1.44 5.51
N TYR A 59 -9.56 1.05 6.22
CA TYR A 59 -9.87 -0.34 6.48
C TYR A 59 -11.36 -0.59 6.30
N ILE A 60 -11.71 -1.62 5.53
CA ILE A 60 -13.06 -2.14 5.40
C ILE A 60 -13.02 -3.62 5.83
N PRO A 61 -13.71 -3.99 6.94
CA PRO A 61 -13.64 -5.33 7.51
C PRO A 61 -13.88 -6.45 6.49
N GLY A 62 -12.98 -7.43 6.48
CA GLY A 62 -13.04 -8.62 5.62
C GLY A 62 -12.96 -8.34 4.11
N LYS A 63 -12.60 -7.12 3.68
CA LYS A 63 -12.57 -6.75 2.26
C LYS A 63 -11.26 -6.11 1.83
N VAL A 64 -10.88 -4.99 2.42
CA VAL A 64 -9.74 -4.19 1.95
C VAL A 64 -9.05 -3.45 3.09
N ALA A 65 -7.73 -3.34 3.00
CA ALA A 65 -6.94 -2.43 3.80
C ALA A 65 -6.01 -1.61 2.90
N VAL A 66 -5.81 -0.34 3.25
CA VAL A 66 -4.84 0.55 2.64
C VAL A 66 -3.79 0.90 3.69
N GLY A 67 -2.57 0.39 3.52
CA GLY A 67 -1.43 0.66 4.39
C GLY A 67 -0.55 1.78 3.86
N LEU A 68 0.13 2.47 4.77
CA LEU A 68 1.19 3.43 4.50
C LEU A 68 2.51 2.90 5.07
N LYS A 69 3.55 2.95 4.25
CA LYS A 69 4.94 2.75 4.66
C LYS A 69 5.78 3.94 4.20
N ASN A 70 6.33 4.69 5.16
CA ASN A 70 7.33 5.71 4.90
C ASN A 70 8.67 5.04 4.60
N VAL A 71 9.30 5.46 3.52
CA VAL A 71 10.59 4.96 3.07
C VAL A 71 11.65 6.00 3.43
N THR A 72 12.59 5.65 4.30
CA THR A 72 13.62 6.58 4.78
C THR A 72 15.02 6.00 4.65
N ILE A 73 16.00 6.87 4.39
CA ILE A 73 17.41 6.49 4.28
C ILE A 73 17.93 5.87 5.59
N ASN A 74 17.25 6.12 6.71
CA ASN A 74 17.57 5.58 8.03
C ASN A 74 17.10 4.13 8.25
N GLU A 75 16.71 3.40 7.19
CA GLU A 75 16.35 1.98 7.28
C GLU A 75 17.57 1.06 7.02
N PRO A 76 17.69 -0.06 7.75
CA PRO A 76 18.92 -0.87 7.74
C PRO A 76 19.25 -1.47 6.36
N HIS A 77 18.24 -1.75 5.53
CA HIS A 77 18.44 -2.39 4.24
C HIS A 77 19.10 -1.47 3.18
N PHE A 78 19.01 -0.14 3.33
CA PHE A 78 19.62 0.80 2.38
C PHE A 78 21.14 0.83 2.45
N GLN A 79 21.75 0.38 3.55
CA GLN A 79 23.21 0.22 3.64
C GLN A 79 23.73 -0.81 2.61
N GLY A 80 22.91 -1.81 2.28
CA GLY A 80 23.26 -2.89 1.36
C GLY A 80 22.58 -2.82 -0.01
N HIS A 81 21.52 -2.03 -0.18
CA HIS A 81 20.71 -2.04 -1.40
C HIS A 81 20.42 -0.62 -1.93
N PHE A 82 21.38 0.05 -2.58
CA PHE A 82 22.79 -0.31 -2.75
C PHE A 82 23.67 0.85 -2.25
N PRO A 83 24.93 0.59 -1.84
CA PRO A 83 25.86 1.67 -1.54
C PRO A 83 25.93 2.70 -2.68
N GLY A 84 25.67 3.98 -2.36
CA GLY A 84 25.66 5.08 -3.33
C GLY A 84 24.40 5.17 -4.22
N ARG A 85 23.48 4.20 -4.15
CA ARG A 85 22.21 4.20 -4.89
C ARG A 85 21.12 3.47 -4.07
N PRO A 86 20.57 4.11 -3.03
CA PRO A 86 19.56 3.50 -2.18
C PRO A 86 18.26 3.25 -2.96
N ILE A 87 17.82 1.99 -3.01
CA ILE A 87 16.60 1.54 -3.66
C ILE A 87 15.90 0.57 -2.71
N MET A 88 14.62 0.73 -2.43
CA MET A 88 13.90 -0.21 -1.59
C MET A 88 13.87 -1.59 -2.30
N PRO A 89 14.29 -2.69 -1.67
CA PRO A 89 14.20 -4.01 -2.28
C PRO A 89 12.74 -4.33 -2.62
N GLY A 90 12.46 -4.72 -3.86
CA GLY A 90 11.08 -5.01 -4.30
C GLY A 90 10.41 -6.10 -3.45
N VAL A 91 11.17 -7.05 -2.94
CA VAL A 91 10.70 -8.08 -2.01
C VAL A 91 10.17 -7.50 -0.69
N LEU A 92 10.69 -6.36 -0.22
CA LEU A 92 10.18 -5.68 0.97
C LEU A 92 8.88 -4.92 0.69
N ILE A 93 8.64 -4.51 -0.56
CA ILE A 93 7.33 -3.96 -0.98
C ILE A 93 6.29 -5.07 -0.94
N VAL A 94 6.63 -6.26 -1.45
CA VAL A 94 5.75 -7.44 -1.41
C VAL A 94 5.46 -7.85 0.04
N GLU A 95 6.48 -7.88 0.89
CA GLU A 95 6.32 -8.15 2.33
C GLU A 95 5.43 -7.11 3.02
N ALA A 96 5.63 -5.82 2.74
CA ALA A 96 4.82 -4.76 3.33
C ALA A 96 3.34 -4.89 2.91
N MET A 97 3.05 -5.19 1.63
CA MET A 97 1.69 -5.54 1.20
C MET A 97 1.18 -6.79 1.93
N ALA A 98 2.04 -7.79 2.14
CA ALA A 98 1.64 -9.00 2.85
C ALA A 98 1.23 -8.71 4.31
N GLN A 99 1.93 -7.81 5.00
CA GLN A 99 1.58 -7.36 6.35
C GLN A 99 0.24 -6.61 6.38
N VAL A 100 -0.02 -5.74 5.39
CA VAL A 100 -1.34 -5.09 5.24
C VAL A 100 -2.45 -6.15 5.06
N GLY A 101 -2.20 -7.18 4.25
CA GLY A 101 -3.10 -8.32 4.12
C GLY A 101 -3.32 -9.09 5.43
N GLY A 102 -2.26 -9.28 6.22
CA GLY A 102 -2.35 -9.88 7.56
C GLY A 102 -3.27 -9.10 8.52
N VAL A 103 -3.32 -7.77 8.42
CA VAL A 103 -4.28 -6.95 9.20
C VAL A 103 -5.72 -7.25 8.79
N VAL A 104 -5.98 -7.55 7.51
CA VAL A 104 -7.32 -7.97 7.07
C VAL A 104 -7.66 -9.33 7.66
N LEU A 105 -6.78 -10.34 7.53
CA LEU A 105 -7.05 -11.72 7.98
C LEU A 105 -7.20 -11.83 9.50
N SER A 106 -6.35 -11.16 10.27
CA SER A 106 -6.34 -11.22 11.74
C SER A 106 -7.61 -10.68 12.41
N GLN A 107 -8.44 -9.95 11.67
CA GLN A 107 -9.67 -9.34 12.17
C GLN A 107 -10.94 -10.03 11.62
N MET A 108 -10.80 -11.08 10.81
CA MET A 108 -11.95 -11.83 10.30
C MET A 108 -12.44 -12.82 11.34
N GLU A 109 -13.70 -12.69 11.80
CA GLU A 109 -14.33 -13.61 12.75
C GLU A 109 -14.32 -15.08 12.29
N GLU A 110 -14.38 -15.30 10.97
CA GLU A 110 -14.36 -16.64 10.38
C GLU A 110 -12.97 -17.28 10.43
N MET A 111 -11.90 -16.50 10.59
CA MET A 111 -10.54 -17.03 10.61
C MET A 111 -10.15 -17.42 12.03
N PRO A 112 -9.57 -18.62 12.26
CA PRO A 112 -9.05 -18.97 13.57
C PRO A 112 -7.89 -18.07 13.99
N ASP A 113 -7.69 -17.94 15.29
CA ASP A 113 -6.47 -17.35 15.85
C ASP A 113 -5.24 -18.15 15.41
N GLY A 114 -4.15 -17.45 15.14
CA GLY A 114 -2.85 -18.06 14.82
C GLY A 114 -2.04 -17.23 13.85
N LEU A 115 -0.94 -17.80 13.37
CA LEU A 115 -0.01 -17.10 12.51
C LEU A 115 -0.35 -17.32 11.03
N PHE A 116 -0.73 -16.25 10.35
CA PHE A 116 -0.83 -16.27 8.89
C PHE A 116 0.55 -16.10 8.28
N MET A 117 1.10 -17.19 7.76
CA MET A 117 2.37 -17.20 7.05
C MET A 117 2.15 -17.00 5.56
N PHE A 118 3.10 -16.31 4.96
CA PHE A 118 3.13 -16.11 3.52
C PHE A 118 3.46 -17.43 2.82
N ALA A 119 2.52 -17.93 2.02
CA ALA A 119 2.53 -19.27 1.43
C ALA A 119 2.78 -19.27 -0.08
N GLY A 120 2.58 -18.13 -0.75
CA GLY A 120 2.87 -18.00 -2.17
C GLY A 120 2.64 -16.59 -2.69
N ILE A 121 3.25 -16.33 -3.85
CA ILE A 121 3.14 -15.09 -4.60
C ILE A 121 2.87 -15.47 -6.05
N ASP A 122 1.95 -14.78 -6.70
CA ASP A 122 1.77 -14.89 -8.14
C ASP A 122 1.69 -13.52 -8.82
N LYS A 123 2.03 -13.48 -10.12
CA LYS A 123 1.91 -12.30 -10.99
C LYS A 123 2.55 -11.01 -10.47
N VAL A 124 3.55 -11.10 -9.58
CA VAL A 124 4.23 -9.89 -9.09
C VAL A 124 4.96 -9.17 -10.21
N ARG A 125 4.76 -7.85 -10.28
CA ARG A 125 5.44 -6.94 -11.21
C ARG A 125 5.94 -5.72 -10.46
N PHE A 126 7.17 -5.32 -10.76
CA PHE A 126 7.77 -4.06 -10.29
C PHE A 126 7.89 -3.12 -11.48
N ARG A 127 7.32 -1.92 -11.35
CA ARG A 127 7.19 -0.97 -12.46
C ARG A 127 8.22 0.14 -12.40
N ARG A 128 8.56 0.62 -11.19
CA ARG A 128 9.61 1.61 -10.97
C ARG A 128 10.27 1.43 -9.59
N PRO A 129 11.51 1.92 -9.41
CA PRO A 129 12.16 1.92 -8.10
C PRO A 129 11.38 2.78 -7.11
N VAL A 130 11.41 2.35 -5.84
CA VAL A 130 11.00 3.12 -4.67
C VAL A 130 12.26 3.53 -3.93
N VAL A 131 12.34 4.77 -3.47
CA VAL A 131 13.56 5.38 -2.92
C VAL A 131 13.28 6.11 -1.59
N PRO A 132 14.32 6.41 -0.79
CA PRO A 132 14.15 7.25 0.40
C PRO A 132 13.44 8.58 0.10
N GLY A 133 12.44 8.91 0.91
CA GLY A 133 11.56 10.06 0.75
C GLY A 133 10.15 9.69 0.26
N ASP A 134 10.00 8.52 -0.39
CA ASP A 134 8.70 8.06 -0.88
C ASP A 134 7.75 7.68 0.26
N GLN A 135 6.46 7.96 0.06
CA GLN A 135 5.38 7.34 0.81
C GLN A 135 4.76 6.22 -0.03
N LEU A 136 4.98 4.99 0.41
CA LEU A 136 4.45 3.79 -0.24
C LEU A 136 3.04 3.51 0.28
N ILE A 137 2.05 3.75 -0.57
CA ILE A 137 0.63 3.47 -0.31
C ILE A 137 0.30 2.09 -0.87
N MET A 138 -0.25 1.22 -0.04
CA MET A 138 -0.46 -0.19 -0.37
C MET A 138 -1.91 -0.58 -0.18
N THR A 139 -2.65 -0.77 -1.26
CA THR A 139 -4.02 -1.28 -1.24
C THR A 139 -4.00 -2.80 -1.38
N VAL A 140 -4.60 -3.49 -0.43
CA VAL A 140 -4.68 -4.96 -0.41
C VAL A 140 -6.12 -5.39 -0.23
N GLU A 141 -6.63 -6.10 -1.22
CA GLU A 141 -8.00 -6.58 -1.30
C GLU A 141 -8.04 -8.10 -1.10
N LEU A 142 -8.93 -8.58 -0.23
CA LEU A 142 -9.21 -9.99 -0.07
C LEU A 142 -10.02 -10.49 -1.27
N LEU A 143 -9.46 -11.45 -2.00
CA LEU A 143 -10.13 -12.07 -3.14
C LEU A 143 -11.03 -13.22 -2.67
N CYS A 144 -10.48 -14.11 -1.86
CA CYS A 144 -11.23 -15.21 -1.25
C CYS A 144 -10.47 -15.84 -0.07
N THR A 145 -11.21 -16.56 0.77
CA THR A 145 -10.65 -17.50 1.74
C THR A 145 -11.08 -18.91 1.40
N LYS A 146 -10.28 -19.91 1.83
CA LYS A 146 -10.61 -21.33 1.64
C LYS A 146 -10.28 -22.14 2.87
N ARG A 147 -11.22 -23.00 3.26
CA ARG A 147 -11.10 -23.92 4.39
C ARG A 147 -10.73 -23.24 5.71
N ARG A 148 -11.05 -21.95 5.87
CA ARG A 148 -10.69 -21.12 7.04
C ARG A 148 -9.19 -21.20 7.37
N ARG A 149 -8.36 -21.45 6.35
CA ARG A 149 -6.92 -21.69 6.48
C ARG A 149 -6.11 -20.89 5.47
N PHE A 150 -6.63 -20.75 4.25
CA PHE A 150 -5.95 -20.03 3.18
C PHE A 150 -6.67 -18.73 2.86
N GLY A 151 -5.89 -17.69 2.54
CA GLY A 151 -6.39 -16.42 2.02
C GLY A 151 -5.63 -16.01 0.76
N TRP A 152 -6.36 -15.55 -0.26
CA TRP A 152 -5.80 -14.96 -1.47
C TRP A 152 -6.13 -13.48 -1.51
N MET A 153 -5.16 -12.66 -1.85
CA MET A 153 -5.29 -11.21 -1.86
C MET A 153 -4.64 -10.61 -3.10
N GLN A 154 -5.23 -9.53 -3.61
CA GLN A 154 -4.63 -8.69 -4.63
C GLN A 154 -3.98 -7.49 -3.94
N GLY A 155 -2.67 -7.33 -4.13
CA GLY A 155 -1.90 -6.19 -3.65
C GLY A 155 -1.57 -5.23 -4.78
N ARG A 156 -1.63 -3.92 -4.49
CA ARG A 156 -1.14 -2.82 -5.32
C ARG A 156 -0.41 -1.83 -4.44
N ALA A 157 0.78 -1.41 -4.87
CA ALA A 157 1.58 -0.41 -4.19
C ALA A 157 1.84 0.78 -5.11
N GLU A 158 1.65 1.98 -4.59
CA GLU A 158 1.72 3.24 -5.32
C GLU A 158 2.57 4.26 -4.54
N VAL A 159 3.24 5.15 -5.27
CA VAL A 159 3.91 6.33 -4.74
C VAL A 159 3.44 7.50 -5.59
N ASP A 160 2.94 8.57 -4.96
CA ASP A 160 2.35 9.74 -5.63
C ASP A 160 1.27 9.36 -6.69
N GLY A 161 0.42 8.37 -6.36
CA GLY A 161 -0.63 7.86 -7.25
C GLY A 161 -0.12 7.04 -8.45
N GLN A 162 1.19 6.78 -8.55
CA GLN A 162 1.76 5.96 -9.61
C GLN A 162 2.09 4.56 -9.11
N LEU A 163 1.59 3.56 -9.82
CA LEU A 163 1.83 2.14 -9.53
C LEU A 163 3.31 1.76 -9.59
N VAL A 164 3.85 1.30 -8.47
CA VAL A 164 5.25 0.86 -8.32
C VAL A 164 5.39 -0.65 -8.25
N ALA A 165 4.42 -1.34 -7.66
CA ALA A 165 4.35 -2.80 -7.63
C ALA A 165 2.90 -3.30 -7.54
N GLU A 166 2.67 -4.53 -7.99
CA GLU A 166 1.39 -5.22 -7.80
C GLU A 166 1.61 -6.73 -7.85
N GLY A 167 0.65 -7.51 -7.35
CA GLY A 167 0.63 -8.96 -7.48
C GLY A 167 -0.38 -9.64 -6.57
N GLU A 168 -0.49 -10.96 -6.68
CA GLU A 168 -1.36 -11.79 -5.86
C GLU A 168 -0.56 -12.43 -4.72
N LEU A 169 -1.13 -12.42 -3.53
CA LEU A 169 -0.53 -12.87 -2.27
C LEU A 169 -1.36 -14.01 -1.70
N MET A 170 -0.72 -15.12 -1.35
CA MET A 170 -1.36 -16.27 -0.72
C MET A 170 -0.83 -16.46 0.70
N PHE A 171 -1.74 -16.61 1.65
CA PHE A 171 -1.43 -16.89 3.05
C PHE A 171 -1.95 -18.26 3.45
N SER A 172 -1.26 -18.88 4.41
CA SER A 172 -1.73 -20.05 5.12
C SER A 172 -1.63 -19.81 6.62
N LEU A 173 -2.70 -20.12 7.34
CA LEU A 173 -2.63 -20.31 8.77
C LEU A 173 -1.68 -21.48 9.07
N VAL A 174 -0.72 -21.23 9.94
CA VAL A 174 0.13 -22.25 10.56
C VAL A 174 -0.15 -22.27 12.06
N ASP A 175 -0.08 -23.48 12.61
CA ASP A 175 -0.35 -23.77 14.03
C ASP A 175 0.66 -23.06 14.95
#